data_AF-A0A7S6MUZ3-F1
#
_entry.id   AF-A0A7S6MUZ3-F1
#
_cell.length_a   1.000
_cell.length_b   1.000
_cell.length_c   1.000
_cell.angle_alpha   90.00
_cell.angle_beta   90.00
_cell.angle_gamma   90.00
#
_symmetry.space_group_name_H-M   'P 1'
#
loop_
_entity.id
_entity.type
_entity.pdbx_description
1 polymer ?
#
loop_
_entity_poly.entity_id
_entity_poly.type
_entity_poly.pdbx_seq_one_letter_code
_entity_poly.pdbx_strand_id
1 'polypeptide(L)'
;MGCGCNNSRDIRNWNSLLQSFPVDPLSVISYAELSVAGPSQVGQWALSSTYREPTVPSTWLPTPVSVNGEVTVISNGADQMQQQFDAQSWNFRNQTSNTSTTTPPPLRNTIFVRAGVEWTNIIPLTIQGSPHAVVDIELSMLDNAATRGDMQGTIPVIHWTGDTYTGLVLLRLVLYSSGRYSFGIRTIDNNTSPGPPGWGMFALDVVGV
;
A
#
# COMPACT_ATOMS: atom_id res chain seq x y z
N MET A 1 -28.47 1.31 6.27
CA MET A 1 -27.87 1.07 4.94
C MET A 1 -26.56 0.36 5.21
N GLY A 2 -26.49 -0.94 4.90
CA GLY A 2 -25.33 -1.78 5.24
C GLY A 2 -24.15 -1.41 4.35
N CYS A 3 -23.03 -1.02 4.97
CA CYS A 3 -21.75 -0.85 4.30
C CYS A 3 -21.35 -2.20 3.69
N GLY A 4 -21.08 -2.22 2.38
CA GLY A 4 -20.75 -3.39 1.58
C GLY A 4 -19.37 -3.97 1.88
N CYS A 5 -19.07 -4.23 3.15
CA CYS A 5 -18.00 -5.13 3.51
C CYS A 5 -18.46 -6.54 3.11
N ASN A 6 -17.96 -7.07 2.00
CA ASN A 6 -18.10 -8.50 1.74
C ASN A 6 -17.55 -9.22 2.96
N ASN A 7 -18.40 -9.92 3.70
CA ASN A 7 -17.91 -10.82 4.73
C ASN A 7 -17.03 -11.84 4.02
N SER A 8 -15.76 -11.95 4.39
CA SER A 8 -14.85 -12.98 3.85
C SER A 8 -15.43 -14.40 3.98
N ARG A 9 -16.45 -14.58 4.84
CA ARG A 9 -17.26 -15.80 4.99
C ARG A 9 -18.14 -16.15 3.78
N ASP A 10 -18.46 -15.20 2.90
CA ASP A 10 -19.30 -15.44 1.71
C ASP A 10 -18.48 -15.85 0.48
N ILE A 11 -17.15 -15.69 0.54
CA ILE A 11 -16.22 -16.12 -0.49
C ILE A 11 -15.90 -17.60 -0.26
N ARG A 12 -16.49 -18.49 -1.07
CA ARG A 12 -16.35 -19.96 -0.93
C ARG A 12 -15.43 -20.59 -1.97
N ASN A 13 -15.16 -19.89 -3.06
CA ASN A 13 -14.33 -20.35 -4.17
C ASN A 13 -13.79 -19.18 -5.00
N TRP A 14 -12.90 -19.47 -5.95
CA TRP A 14 -12.30 -18.46 -6.83
C TRP A 14 -13.34 -17.65 -7.61
N ASN A 15 -14.41 -18.28 -8.11
CA ASN A 15 -15.45 -17.57 -8.84
C ASN A 15 -16.22 -16.58 -7.96
N SER A 16 -16.48 -16.92 -6.70
CA SER A 16 -17.08 -16.00 -5.74
C SER A 16 -16.16 -14.83 -5.39
N LEU A 17 -14.85 -15.05 -5.35
CA LEU A 17 -13.86 -13.98 -5.16
C LEU A 17 -13.81 -13.04 -6.38
N LEU A 18 -13.86 -13.60 -7.60
CA LEU A 18 -13.91 -12.79 -8.82
C LEU A 18 -15.17 -11.90 -8.88
N GLN A 19 -16.28 -12.35 -8.32
CA GLN A 19 -17.57 -11.65 -8.37
C GLN A 19 -17.83 -10.75 -7.16
N SER A 20 -16.92 -10.72 -6.17
CA SER A 20 -17.09 -9.85 -5.01
C SER A 20 -16.84 -8.40 -5.42
N PHE A 21 -17.60 -7.48 -4.80
CA PHE A 21 -17.38 -6.05 -4.99
C PHE A 21 -16.03 -5.62 -4.40
N PRO A 22 -15.25 -4.78 -5.09
CA PRO A 22 -14.01 -4.29 -4.54
C PRO A 22 -14.25 -3.40 -3.32
N VAL A 23 -13.38 -3.50 -2.33
CA VAL A 23 -13.42 -2.72 -1.09
C VAL A 23 -12.68 -1.40 -1.28
N ASP A 24 -13.30 -0.28 -0.93
CA ASP A 24 -12.66 1.03 -1.04
C ASP A 24 -11.53 1.19 0.01
N PRO A 25 -10.27 1.43 -0.39
CA PRO A 25 -9.18 1.68 0.56
C PRO A 25 -9.42 2.90 1.46
N LEU A 26 -10.21 3.90 1.03
CA LEU A 26 -10.54 5.06 1.85
C LEU A 26 -11.43 4.73 3.06
N SER A 27 -12.06 3.55 3.09
CA SER A 27 -12.79 3.09 4.28
C SER A 27 -11.88 2.85 5.48
N VAL A 28 -10.57 2.67 5.24
CA VAL A 28 -9.56 2.37 6.25
C VAL A 28 -8.50 3.47 6.32
N ILE A 29 -8.07 3.97 5.17
CA ILE A 29 -7.01 4.98 5.05
C ILE A 29 -7.63 6.37 5.02
N SER A 30 -7.24 7.22 5.96
CA SER A 30 -7.64 8.63 5.98
C SER A 30 -6.74 9.51 5.12
N TYR A 31 -5.46 9.15 5.01
CA TYR A 31 -4.46 9.92 4.29
C TYR A 31 -3.33 9.02 3.84
N ALA A 32 -2.85 9.24 2.62
CA ALA A 32 -1.71 8.53 2.06
C ALA A 32 -0.86 9.48 1.23
N GLU A 33 0.45 9.42 1.42
CA GLU A 33 1.43 10.25 0.72
C GLU A 33 2.68 9.43 0.45
N LEU A 34 3.26 9.59 -0.74
CA LEU A 34 4.57 9.07 -1.07
C LEU A 34 5.57 10.22 -1.05
N SER A 35 6.61 10.06 -0.24
CA SER A 35 7.75 10.97 -0.21
C SER A 35 8.97 10.25 -0.77
N VAL A 36 9.48 10.75 -1.88
CA VAL A 36 10.80 10.39 -2.42
C VAL A 36 11.82 11.41 -1.91
N ALA A 37 13.12 11.25 -2.17
CA ALA A 37 14.16 12.25 -1.85
C ALA A 37 13.96 13.56 -2.65
N GLY A 38 12.90 14.31 -2.33
CA GLY A 38 12.35 15.40 -3.13
C GLY A 38 10.93 15.80 -2.65
N PRO A 39 10.07 16.36 -3.53
CA PRO A 39 8.72 16.76 -3.15
C PRO A 39 7.88 15.52 -2.75
N SER A 40 7.04 15.67 -1.73
CA SER A 40 6.07 14.63 -1.40
C SER A 40 4.86 14.72 -2.31
N GLN A 41 4.34 13.58 -2.72
CA GLN A 41 3.12 13.49 -3.51
C GLN A 41 1.99 12.91 -2.66
N VAL A 42 0.92 13.69 -2.51
CA VAL A 42 -0.31 13.21 -1.88
C VAL A 42 -0.99 12.25 -2.84
N GLY A 43 -1.41 11.09 -2.33
CA GLY A 43 -2.11 10.10 -3.14
C GLY A 43 -3.48 10.61 -3.54
N GLN A 44 -3.85 10.42 -4.80
CA GLN A 44 -5.17 10.81 -5.28
C GLN A 44 -6.06 9.57 -5.37
N TRP A 45 -7.34 9.74 -5.08
CA TRP A 45 -8.30 8.65 -5.26
C TRP A 45 -8.66 8.52 -6.73
N ALA A 46 -8.65 7.29 -7.24
CA ALA A 46 -9.03 6.99 -8.61
C ALA A 46 -9.74 5.63 -8.71
N LEU A 47 -10.53 5.47 -9.76
CA LEU A 47 -11.09 4.18 -10.18
C LEU A 47 -10.22 3.62 -11.30
N SER A 48 -9.40 2.64 -10.97
CA SER A 48 -8.47 2.02 -11.92
C SER A 48 -9.17 0.87 -12.65
N SER A 49 -9.23 0.93 -13.97
CA SER A 49 -9.68 -0.18 -14.83
C SER A 49 -8.59 -1.22 -15.08
N THR A 50 -7.36 -0.94 -14.63
CA THR A 50 -6.20 -1.75 -14.95
C THR A 50 -5.55 -2.38 -13.72
N TYR A 51 -5.99 -2.06 -12.50
CA TYR A 51 -5.35 -2.53 -11.25
C TYR A 51 -5.09 -4.03 -11.21
N ARG A 52 -6.10 -4.84 -11.57
CA ARG A 52 -5.99 -6.30 -11.62
C ARG A 52 -5.30 -6.82 -12.87
N GLU A 53 -5.63 -6.26 -14.03
CA GLU A 53 -5.20 -6.78 -15.32
C GLU A 53 -4.83 -5.63 -16.27
N PRO A 54 -3.65 -5.70 -16.91
CA PRO A 54 -3.24 -4.72 -17.90
C PRO A 54 -4.19 -4.68 -19.11
N THR A 55 -4.46 -3.48 -19.64
CA THR A 55 -5.21 -3.30 -20.90
C THR A 55 -4.37 -3.57 -22.16
N VAL A 56 -3.05 -3.62 -22.01
CA VAL A 56 -2.08 -3.90 -23.08
C VAL A 56 -1.31 -5.18 -22.73
N PRO A 57 -0.76 -5.94 -23.69
CA PRO A 57 0.08 -7.09 -23.37
C PRO A 57 1.13 -6.66 -22.35
N SER A 58 1.17 -7.29 -21.18
CA SER A 58 2.11 -6.97 -20.11
C SER A 58 2.49 -8.22 -19.35
N THR A 59 3.63 -8.17 -18.67
CA THR A 59 4.18 -9.31 -17.94
C THR A 59 4.25 -8.97 -16.46
N TRP A 60 3.73 -9.87 -15.63
CA TRP A 60 3.98 -9.84 -14.20
C TRP A 60 5.46 -10.11 -13.94
N LEU A 61 6.12 -9.14 -13.31
CA LEU A 61 7.51 -9.23 -12.89
C LEU A 61 7.58 -9.53 -11.38
N PRO A 62 8.71 -10.09 -10.90
CA PRO A 62 9.00 -10.08 -9.47
C PRO A 62 8.85 -8.67 -8.92
N THR A 63 8.19 -8.53 -7.76
CA THR A 63 7.91 -7.21 -7.20
C THR A 63 9.21 -6.43 -6.93
N PRO A 64 9.36 -5.21 -7.47
CA PRO A 64 10.53 -4.37 -7.23
C PRO A 64 10.47 -3.68 -5.86
N VAL A 65 9.36 -3.83 -5.12
CA VAL A 65 9.11 -3.17 -3.84
C VAL A 65 9.45 -4.11 -2.70
N SER A 66 10.13 -3.57 -1.69
CA SER A 66 10.37 -4.25 -0.42
C SER A 66 10.26 -3.27 0.74
N VAL A 67 9.81 -3.73 1.91
CA VAL A 67 9.92 -2.96 3.14
C VAL A 67 11.35 -3.11 3.66
N ASN A 68 12.09 -2.01 3.73
CA ASN A 68 13.49 -2.05 4.15
C ASN A 68 13.77 -0.86 5.07
N GLY A 69 13.37 -1.02 6.34
CA GLY A 69 13.57 -0.04 7.38
C GLY A 69 12.55 -0.18 8.50
N GLU A 70 12.80 0.53 9.58
CA GLU A 70 11.90 0.61 10.71
C GLU A 70 10.72 1.53 10.38
N VAL A 71 9.51 1.07 10.67
CA VAL A 71 8.30 1.89 10.51
C VAL A 71 8.22 2.84 11.70
N THR A 72 8.04 4.13 11.45
CA THR A 72 8.00 5.12 12.53
C THR A 72 6.67 5.83 12.58
N VAL A 73 6.23 6.16 13.79
CA VAL A 73 5.02 6.92 14.04
C VAL A 73 5.39 8.35 14.42
N ILE A 74 4.71 9.31 13.82
CA ILE A 74 4.79 10.73 14.17
C ILE A 74 3.41 11.26 14.56
N SER A 75 3.38 12.32 15.37
CA SER A 75 2.14 13.04 15.68
C SER A 75 1.79 14.02 14.56
N ASN A 76 0.51 14.12 14.22
CA ASN A 76 -0.04 15.16 13.36
C ASN A 76 -0.27 16.49 14.13
N GLY A 77 -0.39 16.44 15.46
CA GLY A 77 -0.47 17.61 16.32
C GLY A 77 0.92 18.09 16.76
N ALA A 78 1.68 18.69 15.85
CA ALA A 78 3.06 19.12 16.11
C ALA A 78 3.18 20.11 17.29
N ASP A 79 2.14 20.91 17.56
CA ASP A 79 2.14 21.90 18.64
C ASP A 79 1.93 21.29 20.04
N GLN A 80 1.54 20.01 20.11
CA GLN A 80 1.31 19.32 21.37
C GLN A 80 2.51 18.45 21.73
N MET A 81 3.42 18.99 22.55
CA MET A 81 4.63 18.27 22.98
C MET A 81 4.32 16.89 23.58
N GLN A 82 3.21 16.75 24.31
CA GLN A 82 2.77 15.46 24.86
C GLN A 82 2.58 14.40 23.76
N GLN A 83 1.93 14.75 22.64
CA GLN A 83 1.70 13.81 21.54
C GLN A 83 3.00 13.41 20.84
N GLN A 84 3.98 14.32 20.76
CA GLN A 84 5.30 13.97 20.23
C GLN A 84 6.02 12.96 21.12
N PHE A 85 5.99 13.16 22.45
CA PHE A 85 6.54 12.20 23.40
C PHE A 85 5.84 10.85 23.34
N ASP A 86 4.52 10.83 23.17
CA ASP A 86 3.76 9.59 23.04
C ASP A 86 4.12 8.83 21.77
N ALA A 87 4.30 9.53 20.63
CA ALA A 87 4.77 8.92 19.38
C ALA A 87 6.20 8.34 19.52
N GLN A 88 7.11 9.06 20.18
CA GLN A 88 8.45 8.56 20.46
C GLN A 88 8.44 7.34 21.39
N SER A 89 7.63 7.38 22.45
CA SER A 89 7.48 6.24 23.37
C SER A 89 6.89 5.03 22.66
N TRP A 90 5.95 5.25 21.73
CA TRP A 90 5.40 4.19 20.89
C TRP A 90 6.47 3.52 20.04
N ASN A 91 7.28 4.30 19.31
CA ASN A 91 8.36 3.78 18.47
C ASN A 91 9.40 3.02 19.30
N PHE A 92 9.71 3.49 20.51
CA PHE A 92 10.64 2.80 21.40
C PHE A 92 10.08 1.47 21.94
N ARG A 93 8.78 1.41 22.24
CA ARG A 93 8.15 0.24 22.86
C ARG A 93 7.75 -0.83 21.85
N ASN A 94 7.40 -0.43 20.64
CA ASN A 94 6.88 -1.31 19.62
C ASN A 94 7.93 -1.50 18.54
N GLN A 95 8.43 -2.72 18.39
CA GLN A 95 9.18 -3.09 17.19
C GLN A 95 8.20 -3.19 16.02
N THR A 96 8.05 -2.10 15.28
CA THR A 96 7.00 -1.92 14.27
C THR A 96 7.24 -2.70 12.99
N SER A 97 8.46 -3.10 12.70
CA SER A 97 8.79 -3.99 11.58
C SER A 97 9.96 -4.93 11.94
N ASN A 98 9.96 -6.10 11.31
CA ASN A 98 11.09 -7.03 11.39
C ASN A 98 11.92 -6.94 10.11
N THR A 99 13.02 -6.19 10.18
CA THR A 99 13.95 -5.97 9.07
C THR A 99 15.03 -7.05 8.97
N SER A 100 14.98 -8.09 9.81
CA SER A 100 16.00 -9.13 9.81
C SER A 100 16.00 -9.93 8.51
N THR A 101 17.19 -10.08 7.93
CA THR A 101 17.44 -10.91 6.74
C THR A 101 17.36 -12.40 7.00
N THR A 102 17.16 -12.83 8.25
CA THR A 102 16.95 -14.24 8.64
C THR A 102 15.48 -14.59 8.87
N THR A 103 14.59 -13.59 8.94
CA THR A 103 13.15 -13.79 9.09
C THR A 103 12.56 -14.35 7.80
N PRO A 104 11.61 -15.30 7.83
CA PRO A 104 10.96 -15.78 6.61
C PRO A 104 10.35 -14.63 5.78
N PRO A 105 10.51 -14.63 4.44
CA PRO A 105 9.99 -13.57 3.57
C PRO A 105 8.55 -13.11 3.84
N PRO A 106 7.54 -13.98 4.09
CA PRO A 106 6.18 -13.52 4.33
C PRO A 106 6.02 -12.67 5.60
N LEU A 107 6.87 -12.89 6.61
CA LEU A 107 6.83 -12.15 7.88
C LEU A 107 7.57 -10.81 7.82
N ARG A 108 8.34 -10.55 6.75
CA ARG A 108 9.00 -9.26 6.53
C ARG A 108 8.05 -8.19 5.99
N ASN A 109 6.92 -8.63 5.43
CA ASN A 109 5.90 -7.75 4.88
C ASN A 109 4.81 -7.40 5.89
N THR A 110 4.85 -7.99 7.10
CA THR A 110 3.95 -7.64 8.20
C THR A 110 4.54 -6.48 8.99
N ILE A 111 3.79 -5.39 9.08
CA ILE A 111 4.15 -4.20 9.86
C ILE A 111 3.09 -3.87 10.90
N PHE A 112 3.52 -3.32 12.02
CA PHE A 112 2.66 -2.80 13.07
C PHE A 112 2.66 -1.29 13.00
N VAL A 113 1.47 -0.71 12.95
CA VAL A 113 1.24 0.73 12.81
C VAL A 113 0.28 1.18 13.89
N ARG A 114 0.32 2.47 14.23
CA ARG A 114 -0.61 3.07 15.19
C ARG A 114 -1.86 3.54 14.45
N ALA A 115 -3.03 3.14 14.93
CA ALA A 115 -4.30 3.59 14.41
C ALA A 115 -4.73 4.94 15.03
N GLY A 116 -5.52 5.71 14.29
CA GLY A 116 -6.04 7.01 14.70
C GLY A 116 -5.54 8.14 13.82
N VAL A 117 -6.42 9.11 13.55
CA VAL A 117 -6.15 10.23 12.63
C VAL A 117 -5.11 11.23 13.13
N GLU A 118 -4.76 11.15 14.41
CA GLU A 118 -3.75 11.97 15.06
C GLU A 118 -2.32 11.45 14.81
N TRP A 119 -2.17 10.25 14.25
CA TRP A 119 -0.87 9.61 13.99
C TRP A 119 -0.62 9.41 12.50
N THR A 120 0.58 9.75 12.05
CA THR A 120 1.06 9.36 10.72
C THR A 120 2.12 8.29 10.86
N ASN A 121 1.92 7.18 10.16
CA ASN A 121 2.85 6.06 10.10
C ASN A 121 3.71 6.17 8.85
N ILE A 122 5.02 6.23 9.02
CA ILE A 122 6.00 6.34 7.95
C ILE A 122 6.59 4.96 7.69
N ILE A 123 6.28 4.41 6.52
CA ILE A 123 6.70 3.08 6.09
C ILE A 123 7.80 3.23 5.04
N PRO A 124 9.05 2.86 5.34
CA PRO A 124 10.14 2.92 4.37
C PRO A 124 10.04 1.74 3.39
N LEU A 125 9.77 2.07 2.13
CA LEU A 125 9.78 1.16 1.00
C LEU A 125 11.07 1.38 0.20
N THR A 126 11.69 0.30 -0.25
CA THR A 126 12.75 0.36 -1.26
C THR A 126 12.20 -0.14 -2.58
N ILE A 127 12.31 0.70 -3.60
CA ILE A 127 11.96 0.38 -4.98
C ILE A 127 13.25 0.15 -5.76
N GLN A 128 13.42 -1.05 -6.30
CA GLN A 128 14.58 -1.39 -7.11
C GLN A 128 14.53 -0.61 -8.43
N GLY A 129 15.53 0.25 -8.67
CA GLY A 129 15.55 1.15 -9.83
C GLY A 129 16.18 0.60 -11.10
N SER A 130 16.56 -0.68 -11.14
CA SER A 130 17.20 -1.30 -12.31
C SER A 130 16.75 -2.76 -12.45
N PRO A 131 16.42 -3.24 -13.67
CA PRO A 131 16.52 -2.52 -14.96
C PRO A 131 15.32 -1.61 -15.28
N HIS A 132 14.36 -1.48 -14.37
CA HIS A 132 13.10 -0.82 -14.63
C HIS A 132 12.83 0.30 -13.63
N ALA A 133 12.43 1.46 -14.16
CA ALA A 133 12.00 2.61 -13.38
C ALA A 133 10.47 2.53 -13.18
N VAL A 134 10.02 2.47 -11.93
CA VAL A 134 8.61 2.54 -11.59
C VAL A 134 8.13 3.96 -11.86
N VAL A 135 7.04 4.11 -12.61
CA VAL A 135 6.46 5.43 -12.95
C VAL A 135 5.05 5.64 -12.42
N ASP A 136 4.35 4.55 -12.11
CA ASP A 136 3.05 4.60 -11.45
C ASP A 136 3.01 3.62 -10.28
N ILE A 137 2.44 4.10 -9.18
CA ILE A 137 2.18 3.28 -7.98
C ILE A 137 0.69 3.41 -7.66
N GLU A 138 0.03 2.27 -7.47
CA GLU A 138 -1.36 2.21 -7.00
C GLU A 138 -1.45 1.38 -5.74
N LEU A 139 -2.15 1.90 -4.72
CA LEU A 139 -2.44 1.20 -3.48
C LEU A 139 -3.94 0.90 -3.40
N SER A 140 -4.28 -0.35 -3.09
CA SER A 140 -5.65 -0.78 -2.80
C SER A 140 -5.64 -1.89 -1.75
N MET A 141 -6.82 -2.39 -1.39
CA MET A 141 -6.92 -3.63 -0.63
C MET A 141 -6.41 -4.79 -1.50
N LEU A 142 -5.58 -5.68 -0.93
CA LEU A 142 -4.91 -6.75 -1.68
C LEU A 142 -5.92 -7.64 -2.43
N ASP A 143 -7.03 -7.99 -1.76
CA ASP A 143 -8.07 -8.85 -2.31
C ASP A 143 -8.73 -8.25 -3.55
N ASN A 144 -8.71 -6.92 -3.71
CA ASN A 144 -9.27 -6.26 -4.90
C ASN A 144 -8.56 -6.70 -6.18
N ALA A 145 -7.28 -7.08 -6.10
CA ALA A 145 -6.52 -7.60 -7.24
C ALA A 145 -7.10 -8.92 -7.80
N ALA A 146 -7.93 -9.64 -7.03
CA ALA A 146 -8.63 -10.83 -7.50
C ALA A 146 -10.06 -10.54 -8.01
N THR A 147 -10.62 -9.36 -7.74
CA THR A 147 -12.01 -9.02 -8.11
C THR A 147 -12.12 -8.63 -9.58
N ARG A 148 -13.32 -8.73 -10.18
CA ARG A 148 -13.59 -8.19 -11.52
C ARG A 148 -13.76 -6.67 -11.55
N GLY A 149 -13.69 -6.00 -10.40
CA GLY A 149 -14.08 -4.61 -10.25
C GLY A 149 -15.57 -4.44 -10.04
N ASP A 150 -16.01 -3.19 -10.03
CA ASP A 150 -17.41 -2.81 -9.94
C ASP A 150 -18.20 -3.13 -11.23
N MET A 151 -19.43 -2.61 -11.37
CA MET A 151 -20.23 -2.84 -12.59
C MET A 151 -19.56 -2.29 -13.86
N GLN A 152 -18.59 -1.38 -13.73
CA GLN A 152 -17.81 -0.82 -14.83
C GLN A 152 -16.44 -1.52 -15.00
N GLY A 153 -16.16 -2.55 -14.19
CA GLY A 153 -14.88 -3.26 -14.18
C GLY A 153 -13.74 -2.47 -13.54
N THR A 154 -14.05 -1.50 -12.68
CA THR A 154 -13.07 -0.61 -12.05
C THR A 154 -12.85 -0.97 -10.59
N ILE A 155 -11.65 -0.69 -10.10
CA ILE A 155 -11.21 -0.96 -8.72
C ILE A 155 -10.79 0.36 -8.08
N PRO A 156 -11.27 0.70 -6.87
CA PRO A 156 -10.85 1.90 -6.17
C PRO A 156 -9.40 1.77 -5.69
N VAL A 157 -8.60 2.77 -6.02
CA VAL A 157 -7.18 2.84 -5.69
C VAL A 157 -6.82 4.23 -5.19
N ILE A 158 -5.74 4.30 -4.42
CA ILE A 158 -4.98 5.53 -4.22
C ILE A 158 -3.79 5.48 -5.18
N HIS A 159 -3.69 6.44 -6.09
CA HIS A 159 -2.65 6.46 -7.11
C HIS A 159 -1.64 7.59 -6.92
N TRP A 160 -0.41 7.34 -7.34
CA TRP A 160 0.67 8.32 -7.47
C TRP A 160 1.28 8.17 -8.86
N THR A 161 1.32 9.28 -9.58
CA THR A 161 1.76 9.34 -10.99
C THR A 161 2.66 10.55 -11.18
N GLY A 162 3.59 10.47 -12.12
CA GLY A 162 4.31 11.65 -12.64
C GLY A 162 5.77 11.79 -12.20
N ASP A 163 6.26 10.90 -11.34
CA ASP A 163 7.68 10.80 -10.98
C ASP A 163 8.23 9.41 -11.30
N THR A 164 9.54 9.32 -11.50
CA THR A 164 10.24 8.03 -11.53
C THR A 164 10.64 7.65 -10.11
N TYR A 165 10.02 6.61 -9.57
CA TYR A 165 10.27 6.12 -8.22
C TYR A 165 11.41 5.10 -8.23
N THR A 166 12.51 5.43 -7.55
CA THR A 166 13.64 4.53 -7.34
C THR A 166 14.27 4.76 -5.97
N GLY A 167 14.88 3.72 -5.40
CA GLY A 167 15.53 3.82 -4.09
C GLY A 167 14.53 3.87 -2.93
N LEU A 168 14.86 4.64 -1.89
CA LEU A 168 14.03 4.78 -0.70
C LEU A 168 12.84 5.71 -0.98
N VAL A 169 11.65 5.17 -0.78
CA VAL A 169 10.36 5.87 -0.85
C VAL A 169 9.67 5.69 0.50
N LEU A 170 9.22 6.80 1.09
CA LEU A 170 8.49 6.78 2.36
C LEU A 170 6.99 6.83 2.07
N LEU A 171 6.29 5.74 2.36
CA LEU A 171 4.84 5.69 2.34
C LEU A 171 4.31 6.15 3.69
N ARG A 172 3.69 7.32 3.72
CA ARG A 172 3.04 7.89 4.90
C ARG A 172 1.57 7.51 4.89
N LEU A 173 1.10 6.83 5.93
CA LEU A 173 -0.29 6.39 6.06
C LEU A 173 -0.89 6.84 7.38
N VAL A 174 -2.13 7.31 7.31
CA VAL A 174 -3.01 7.55 8.47
C VAL A 174 -4.18 6.59 8.38
N LEU A 175 -4.42 5.81 9.44
CA LEU A 175 -5.52 4.86 9.51
C LEU A 175 -6.64 5.37 10.41
N TYR A 176 -7.90 5.21 10.00
CA TYR A 176 -9.05 5.60 10.81
C TYR A 176 -9.22 4.74 12.06
N SER A 177 -8.96 3.44 11.95
CA SER A 177 -9.27 2.48 13.00
C SER A 177 -8.26 1.33 13.07
N SER A 178 -8.13 0.77 14.28
CA SER A 178 -7.34 -0.42 14.55
C SER A 178 -7.91 -1.63 13.82
N GLY A 179 -7.05 -2.52 13.36
CA GLY A 179 -7.46 -3.71 12.61
C GLY A 179 -6.28 -4.34 11.89
N ARG A 180 -6.51 -5.49 11.26
CA ARG A 180 -5.54 -6.11 10.35
C ARG A 180 -6.01 -5.94 8.92
N TYR A 181 -5.15 -5.35 8.10
CA TYR A 181 -5.44 -4.99 6.72
C TYR A 181 -4.38 -5.58 5.81
N SER A 182 -4.79 -6.10 4.67
CA SER A 182 -3.87 -6.52 3.62
C SER A 182 -3.98 -5.55 2.47
N PHE A 183 -2.92 -4.79 2.22
CA PHE A 183 -2.82 -3.84 1.11
C PHE A 183 -2.02 -4.45 -0.04
N GLY A 184 -2.45 -4.18 -1.26
CA GLY A 184 -1.71 -4.45 -2.48
C GLY A 184 -1.13 -3.16 -3.03
N ILE A 185 0.19 -3.07 -3.10
CA ILE A 185 0.89 -2.00 -3.80
C ILE A 185 1.25 -2.52 -5.19
N ARG A 186 0.56 -2.01 -6.20
CA ARG A 186 0.85 -2.28 -7.60
C ARG A 186 1.84 -1.26 -8.11
N THR A 187 2.84 -1.73 -8.85
CA THR A 187 3.81 -0.87 -9.55
C THR A 187 3.74 -1.11 -11.04
N ILE A 188 3.81 -0.03 -11.82
CA ILE A 188 3.99 -0.10 -13.27
C ILE A 188 5.34 0.51 -13.63
N ASP A 189 6.10 -0.26 -14.38
CA ASP A 189 7.40 0.13 -14.88
C ASP A 189 7.31 0.75 -16.27
N ASN A 190 8.15 1.74 -16.55
CA ASN A 190 8.19 2.44 -17.84
C ASN A 190 8.93 1.70 -18.96
N ASN A 191 9.08 0.38 -18.88
CA ASN A 191 9.99 -0.44 -19.70
C ASN A 191 10.22 0.12 -21.13
N THR A 192 11.38 0.73 -21.37
CA THR A 192 11.68 1.45 -22.63
C THR A 192 12.52 0.64 -23.65
N SER A 193 12.64 -0.70 -23.57
CA SER A 193 13.19 -1.54 -24.68
C SER A 193 13.40 -3.03 -24.35
N PRO A 194 13.26 -3.94 -25.34
CA PRO A 194 12.09 -4.22 -26.14
C PRO A 194 11.18 -5.18 -25.35
N GLY A 195 10.09 -4.67 -24.82
CA GLY A 195 9.15 -5.48 -24.06
C GLY A 195 7.97 -4.65 -23.60
N PRO A 196 6.86 -5.28 -23.25
CA PRO A 196 5.74 -4.56 -22.66
C PRO A 196 6.12 -3.97 -21.30
N PRO A 197 5.34 -3.00 -20.77
CA PRO A 197 5.53 -2.50 -19.40
C PRO A 197 5.51 -3.65 -18.39
N GLY A 198 6.37 -3.52 -17.38
CA GLY A 198 6.49 -4.47 -16.28
C GLY A 198 5.47 -4.17 -15.20
N TRP A 199 4.85 -5.22 -14.66
CA TRP A 199 3.83 -5.10 -13.63
C TRP A 199 4.27 -5.82 -12.36
N GLY A 200 4.32 -5.09 -11.24
CA GLY A 200 4.65 -5.64 -9.94
C GLY A 200 3.45 -5.57 -9.00
N MET A 201 3.34 -6.53 -8.09
CA MET A 201 2.41 -6.46 -6.96
C MET A 201 3.15 -6.82 -5.68
N PHE A 202 3.12 -5.93 -4.69
CA PHE A 202 3.63 -6.16 -3.36
C PHE A 202 2.48 -6.27 -2.37
N ALA A 203 2.39 -7.41 -1.70
CA ALA A 203 1.44 -7.61 -0.60
C ALA A 203 2.06 -7.11 0.70
N LEU A 204 1.41 -6.10 1.30
CA LEU A 204 1.75 -5.54 2.61
C LEU A 204 0.68 -5.91 3.62
N ASP A 205 1.07 -6.54 4.72
CA ASP A 205 0.19 -6.89 5.83
C ASP A 205 0.37 -5.85 6.96
N VAL A 206 -0.71 -5.17 7.32
CA VAL A 206 -0.67 -4.04 8.24
C VAL A 206 -1.55 -4.34 9.44
N VAL A 207 -0.94 -4.33 10.63
CA VAL A 207 -1.64 -4.48 11.90
C VAL A 207 -1.70 -3.11 12.58
N GLY A 208 -2.84 -2.44 12.46
CA GLY A 208 -3.16 -1.21 13.16
C GLY A 208 -3.57 -1.50 14.59
N VAL A 209 -2.82 -0.95 15.56
CA VAL A 209 -3.06 -1.07 17.01
C VAL A 209 -3.51 0.25 17.59
#